data_AF-A0A9E4CUN9-F1
#
_entry.id   AF-A0A9E4CUN9-F1
#
_cell.length_a   1.000
_cell.length_b   1.000
_cell.length_c   1.000
_cell.angle_alpha   90.00
_cell.angle_beta   90.00
_cell.angle_gamma   90.00
#
_symmetry.space_group_name_H-M   'P 1'
#
loop_
_entity.id
_entity.type
_entity.pdbx_description
1 polymer ?
#
loop_
_entity_poly.entity_id
_entity_poly.type
_entity_poly.pdbx_seq_one_letter_code
_entity_poly.pdbx_strand_id
1 'polypeptide(L)'
;LMAIPGAPMFDDETRGKIAELMGMGYAGTVFLTTADCQASYEELLARGVEFVETPEVRPYGIDCGFRDPSGNHLRLTQVNADFG
;
A
#
# COMPACT_ATOMS: atom_id res chain seq x y z
N LEU A 1 3.55 -24.94 -11.04
CA LEU A 1 4.02 -23.75 -10.29
C LEU A 1 4.88 -22.92 -11.23
N MET A 2 4.58 -21.63 -11.41
CA MET A 2 5.52 -20.73 -12.09
C MET A 2 6.78 -20.62 -11.23
N ALA A 3 7.96 -20.74 -11.84
CA ALA A 3 9.21 -20.47 -11.15
C ALA A 3 9.29 -18.98 -10.81
N ILE A 4 9.64 -18.67 -9.56
CA ILE A 4 9.94 -17.30 -9.14
C ILE A 4 11.28 -16.93 -9.78
N PRO A 5 11.35 -15.87 -10.61
CA PRO A 5 12.60 -15.47 -11.24
C PRO A 5 13.67 -15.12 -10.19
N GLY A 6 14.90 -15.55 -10.42
CA GLY A 6 16.04 -15.17 -9.59
C GLY A 6 16.38 -13.68 -9.74
N ALA A 7 17.06 -13.13 -8.74
CA ALA A 7 17.53 -11.75 -8.81
C ALA A 7 18.73 -11.61 -9.79
N PRO A 8 18.89 -10.42 -10.44
CA PRO A 8 17.97 -9.29 -10.41
C PRO A 8 16.80 -9.51 -11.39
N MET A 9 15.57 -9.20 -10.95
CA MET A 9 14.37 -9.30 -11.80
C MET A 9 14.36 -8.30 -12.96
N PHE A 10 15.13 -7.22 -12.86
CA PHE A 10 15.22 -6.14 -13.85
C PHE A 10 16.69 -5.80 -14.13
N ASP A 11 16.99 -5.32 -15.34
CA ASP A 11 18.27 -4.71 -15.66
C ASP A 11 18.36 -3.25 -15.14
N ASP A 12 19.54 -2.63 -15.28
CA ASP A 12 19.78 -1.26 -14.79
C ASP A 12 18.95 -0.20 -15.51
N GLU A 13 18.71 -0.38 -16.81
CA GLU A 13 17.89 0.55 -17.59
C GLU A 13 16.43 0.52 -17.12
N THR A 14 15.90 -0.68 -16.91
CA THR A 14 14.54 -0.90 -16.41
C THR A 14 14.39 -0.41 -14.98
N ARG A 15 15.41 -0.58 -14.13
CA ARG A 15 15.45 0.05 -12.79
C ARG A 15 15.33 1.57 -12.86
N GLY A 16 16.06 2.22 -13.76
CA GLY A 16 15.99 3.68 -13.96
C GLY A 16 14.57 4.14 -14.32
N LYS A 17 13.93 3.46 -15.28
CA LYS A 17 12.56 3.75 -15.70
C LYS A 17 11.54 3.54 -14.57
N ILE A 18 11.71 2.50 -13.74
CA ILE A 18 10.87 2.28 -12.56
C ILE A 18 11.03 3.42 -11.55
N ALA A 19 12.26 3.88 -11.31
CA ALA A 19 12.51 5.00 -10.39
C ALA A 19 11.87 6.31 -10.88
N GLU A 20 11.92 6.59 -12.19
CA GLU A 20 11.21 7.74 -12.78
C GLU A 20 9.69 7.65 -12.58
N LEU A 21 9.10 6.47 -12.82
CA LEU A 21 7.67 6.22 -12.58
C LEU A 21 7.29 6.41 -11.11
N MET A 22 8.09 5.87 -10.18
CA MET A 22 7.89 6.05 -8.74
C MET A 22 7.97 7.53 -8.33
N GLY A 23 8.89 8.30 -8.92
CA GLY A 23 8.99 9.75 -8.72
C GLY A 23 7.76 10.52 -9.20
N MET A 24 6.99 9.96 -10.14
CA MET A 24 5.70 10.50 -10.59
C MET A 24 4.49 9.98 -9.77
N GLY A 25 4.72 9.27 -8.67
CA GLY A 25 3.64 8.74 -7.84
C GLY A 25 3.04 7.43 -8.32
N TYR A 26 3.84 6.60 -9.01
CA TYR A 26 3.47 5.23 -9.38
C TYR A 26 4.19 4.18 -8.49
N ALA A 27 3.54 3.73 -7.42
CA ALA A 27 4.03 2.66 -6.54
C ALA A 27 3.48 1.26 -6.87
N GLY A 28 2.67 1.13 -7.92
CA GLY A 28 1.83 -0.07 -8.10
C GLY A 28 0.79 -0.18 -6.98
N THR A 29 0.26 -1.39 -6.73
CA THR A 29 -0.73 -1.60 -5.67
C THR A 29 -0.04 -2.02 -4.37
N VAL A 30 0.14 -1.07 -3.44
CA VAL A 30 0.74 -1.33 -2.12
C VAL A 30 -0.36 -1.54 -1.08
N PHE A 31 -0.34 -2.70 -0.42
CA PHE A 31 -1.18 -3.03 0.73
C PHE A 31 -0.31 -3.20 1.97
N LEU A 32 -0.61 -2.45 3.01
CA LEU A 32 -0.01 -2.56 4.33
C LEU A 32 -1.02 -3.21 5.27
N THR A 33 -0.57 -4.14 6.10
CA THR A 33 -1.43 -4.76 7.12
C THR A 33 -1.23 -4.14 8.49
N THR A 34 -2.30 -4.06 9.27
CA THR A 34 -2.26 -3.62 10.67
C THR A 34 -3.18 -4.49 11.53
N ALA A 35 -2.92 -4.54 12.83
CA ALA A 35 -3.77 -5.24 13.78
C ALA A 35 -5.06 -4.47 14.10
N ASP A 36 -5.02 -3.13 14.00
CA ASP A 36 -6.15 -2.23 14.26
C ASP A 36 -6.16 -1.10 13.22
N CYS A 37 -7.06 -1.20 12.24
CA CYS A 37 -7.17 -0.24 11.15
C CYS A 37 -7.69 1.12 11.63
N GLN A 38 -8.62 1.13 12.59
CA GLN A 38 -9.21 2.36 13.12
C GLN A 38 -8.19 3.15 13.93
N ALA A 39 -7.48 2.48 14.84
CA ALA A 39 -6.44 3.13 15.65
C ALA A 39 -5.29 3.64 14.79
N SER A 40 -4.85 2.86 13.80
CA SER A 40 -3.77 3.27 12.89
C SER A 40 -4.20 4.46 12.02
N TYR A 41 -5.45 4.49 11.56
CA TYR A 41 -6.01 5.63 10.84
C TYR A 41 -5.97 6.91 11.67
N GLU A 42 -6.45 6.86 12.91
CA GLU A 42 -6.47 8.04 13.81
C GLU A 42 -5.07 8.54 14.11
N GLU A 43 -4.12 7.63 14.37
CA GLU A 43 -2.72 7.97 14.61
C GLU A 43 -2.08 8.66 13.39
N LEU A 44 -2.27 8.09 12.19
CA LEU A 44 -1.68 8.62 10.97
C LEU A 44 -2.33 9.94 10.56
N LEU A 45 -3.65 10.08 10.74
CA LEU A 45 -4.37 11.33 10.51
C LEU A 45 -3.84 12.44 11.43
N ALA A 46 -3.62 12.14 12.72
CA ALA A 46 -3.04 13.09 13.68
C ALA A 46 -1.60 13.49 13.31
N ARG A 47 -0.88 12.65 12.58
CA ARG A 47 0.47 12.93 12.05
C ARG A 47 0.47 13.66 10.70
N GLY A 48 -0.71 13.99 10.15
CA GLY A 48 -0.85 14.76 8.91
C GLY A 48 -0.89 13.91 7.64
N VAL A 49 -1.17 12.61 7.73
CA VAL A 49 -1.39 11.77 6.55
C VAL A 49 -2.74 12.11 5.91
N GLU A 50 -2.75 12.25 4.57
CA GLU A 50 -3.95 12.53 3.79
C GLU A 50 -4.67 11.24 3.40
N PHE A 51 -5.82 10.99 4.03
CA PHE A 51 -6.69 9.87 3.69
C PHE A 51 -7.68 10.24 2.58
N VAL A 52 -7.80 9.34 1.61
CA VAL A 52 -8.80 9.41 0.53
C VAL A 52 -10.04 8.57 0.83
N GLU A 53 -9.90 7.56 1.67
CA GLU A 53 -10.97 6.71 2.18
C GLU A 53 -10.77 6.49 3.68
N THR A 54 -11.83 6.65 4.47
CA THR A 54 -11.83 6.30 5.89
C THR A 54 -11.90 4.79 6.10
N PRO A 55 -11.61 4.27 7.31
CA PRO A 55 -11.78 2.86 7.61
C PRO A 55 -13.21 2.39 7.35
N GLU A 56 -13.36 1.41 6.46
CA GLU A 56 -14.63 0.79 6.12
C GLU A 56 -14.54 -0.73 6.25
N VAL A 57 -15.65 -1.35 6.65
CA VAL A 57 -15.76 -2.81 6.67
C VAL A 57 -15.87 -3.33 5.23
N ARG A 58 -15.01 -4.30 4.91
CA ARG A 58 -14.92 -5.02 3.65
C ARG A 58 -15.06 -6.53 3.93
N PRO A 59 -15.35 -7.37 2.92
CA PRO A 59 -15.47 -8.82 3.11
C PRO A 59 -14.23 -9.47 3.73
N TYR A 60 -13.06 -8.87 3.54
CA TYR A 60 -11.77 -9.36 4.00
C TYR A 60 -11.29 -8.75 5.32
N GLY A 61 -12.00 -7.77 5.87
CA GLY A 61 -11.56 -7.05 7.06
C GLY A 61 -11.94 -5.57 7.05
N ILE A 62 -11.16 -4.73 7.72
CA ILE A 62 -11.36 -3.27 7.73
C ILE A 62 -10.25 -2.63 6.91
N ASP A 63 -10.60 -1.70 6.04
CA ASP A 63 -9.66 -1.14 5.08
C ASP A 63 -9.84 0.37 4.88
N CYS A 64 -8.73 1.11 4.76
CA CYS A 64 -8.71 2.52 4.41
C CYS A 64 -7.62 2.83 3.36
N GLY A 65 -7.78 3.95 2.67
CA GLY A 65 -6.88 4.39 1.60
C GLY A 65 -6.28 5.76 1.89
N PHE A 66 -4.98 5.92 1.66
CA PHE A 66 -4.27 7.19 1.84
C PHE A 66 -3.23 7.43 0.75
N ARG A 67 -2.77 8.69 0.68
CA ARG A 67 -1.70 9.09 -0.23
C ARG A 67 -0.41 9.39 0.51
N ASP A 68 0.70 9.01 -0.12
CA ASP A 68 2.02 9.50 0.29
C ASP A 68 2.31 10.88 -0.34
N PRO A 69 3.41 11.55 0.04
CA PRO A 69 3.78 12.86 -0.52
C PRO A 69 4.04 12.87 -2.03
N SER A 70 4.37 11.71 -2.62
CA SER A 70 4.57 11.56 -4.06
C SER A 70 3.24 11.32 -4.80
N GLY A 71 2.12 11.19 -4.09
CA GLY A 71 0.79 10.96 -4.63
C GLY A 71 0.45 9.49 -4.86
N ASN A 72 1.29 8.56 -4.41
CA ASN A 72 1.02 7.12 -4.50
C ASN A 72 -0.25 6.76 -3.71
N HIS A 73 -1.03 5.81 -4.21
CA HIS A 73 -2.16 5.24 -3.44
C HIS A 73 -1.71 4.04 -2.64
N LEU A 74 -1.93 4.08 -1.34
CA LEU A 74 -1.65 2.98 -0.42
C LEU A 74 -2.95 2.53 0.27
N ARG A 75 -3.05 1.22 0.51
CA ARG A 75 -4.12 0.61 1.30
C ARG A 75 -3.57 0.20 2.66
N LEU A 76 -4.32 0.49 3.72
CA LEU A 76 -4.06 0.01 5.07
C LEU A 76 -5.21 -0.91 5.49
N THR A 77 -4.89 -2.17 5.75
CA THR A 77 -5.86 -3.23 5.93
C THR A 77 -5.67 -3.95 7.25
N GLN A 78 -6.70 -4.04 8.07
CA GLN A 78 -6.82 -5.04 9.11
C GLN A 78 -7.55 -6.25 8.54
N VAL A 79 -6.85 -7.36 8.37
CA VAL A 79 -7.38 -8.58 7.77
C VAL A 79 -8.13 -9.39 8.82
N ASN A 80 -9.31 -9.91 8.48
CA ASN A 80 -10.05 -10.82 9.36
C ASN A 80 -9.25 -12.10 9.59
N ALA A 81 -9.30 -12.67 10.79
CA ALA A 81 -8.61 -13.92 11.11
C ALA A 81 -9.03 -15.09 10.19
N ASP A 82 -10.26 -15.04 9.69
CA ASP A 82 -10.85 -16.06 8.82
C ASP A 82 -10.66 -15.77 7.31
N PHE A 83 -9.96 -14.68 6.96
CA PHE A 83 -9.67 -14.33 5.58
C PHE A 83 -8.39 -15.06 5.11
N GLY A 84 -8.55 -16.32 4.69
CA GLY A 84 -7.49 -17.18 4.16
C GLY A 84 -7.75 -18.65 4.37
#